data_AF-A0ABD1VZ84-F1
#
_entry.id   AF-A0ABD1VZ84-F1
#
_cell.length_a   1.000
_cell.length_b   1.000
_cell.length_c   1.000
_cell.angle_alpha   90.00
_cell.angle_beta   90.00
_cell.angle_gamma   90.00
#
_symmetry.space_group_name_H-M   'P 1'
#
loop_
_entity.id
_entity.type
_entity.pdbx_description
1 polymer ?
#
loop_
_entity_poly.entity_id
_entity_poly.type
_entity_poly.pdbx_seq_one_letter_code
_entity_poly.pdbx_strand_id
1 'polypeptide(L)'
;MEAVEAELDLAVCITEDIPQHDMVFQTTAVGLGQSTCVGIGGDPFNGTNFVDCAEKFLVDPQTEGKPIVAFIAGLTAPPGRRMGHAGGGKGTAQDKIKNLKEAGVTVVESPAKIGTAILEVFKQRGLV
;
A
#
# COMPACT_ATOMS: atom_id res chain seq x y z
N MET A 1 0.76 16.06 19.18
CA MET A 1 -0.22 16.78 18.33
C MET A 1 0.61 17.61 17.37
N GLU A 2 1.17 17.00 16.32
CA GLU A 2 2.16 17.69 15.46
C GLU A 2 2.36 17.05 14.08
N ALA A 3 1.37 16.30 13.59
CA ALA A 3 1.26 15.87 12.19
C ALA A 3 0.00 16.46 11.51
N VAL A 4 -0.72 17.35 12.22
CA VAL A 4 -1.99 17.96 11.79
C VAL A 4 -1.78 19.37 11.21
N GLU A 5 -0.62 20.00 11.42
CA GLU A 5 -0.37 21.39 11.01
C GLU A 5 0.61 21.56 9.84
N ALA A 6 1.28 20.49 9.39
CA ALA A 6 2.05 20.50 8.15
C ALA A 6 1.17 19.93 7.02
N GLU A 7 0.74 20.75 6.07
CA GLU A 7 -0.15 20.38 4.96
C GLU A 7 0.44 19.36 3.96
N LEU A 8 1.53 18.65 4.28
CA LEU A 8 2.17 17.68 3.40
C LEU A 8 2.86 16.60 4.26
N ASP A 9 2.25 15.40 4.36
CA ASP A 9 2.91 14.10 4.58
C ASP A 9 1.84 12.98 4.60
N LEU A 10 1.25 12.70 3.43
CA LEU A 10 0.07 11.84 3.34
C LEU A 10 0.33 10.65 2.42
N ALA A 11 0.43 9.43 2.97
CA ALA A 11 0.55 8.20 2.19
C ALA A 11 -0.77 7.42 2.13
N VAL A 12 -1.05 6.81 0.97
CA VAL A 12 -2.12 5.81 0.82
C VAL A 12 -1.52 4.43 0.95
N CYS A 13 -2.07 3.61 1.85
CA CYS A 13 -1.58 2.28 2.17
C CYS A 13 -2.58 1.20 1.73
N ILE A 14 -2.23 0.37 0.75
CA ILE A 14 -3.10 -0.72 0.27
C ILE A 14 -2.55 -2.08 0.74
N THR A 15 -3.36 -2.91 1.41
CA THR A 15 -2.94 -4.21 1.96
C THR A 15 -3.86 -5.38 1.59
N GLU A 16 -3.28 -6.58 1.53
CA GLU A 16 -4.00 -7.86 1.55
C GLU A 16 -4.02 -8.42 2.99
N ASP A 17 -5.18 -8.90 3.47
CA ASP A 17 -5.38 -9.71 4.69
C ASP A 17 -5.17 -9.13 6.10
N ILE A 18 -4.81 -7.85 6.28
CA ILE A 18 -4.55 -7.20 7.60
C ILE A 18 -3.07 -7.25 7.95
N PRO A 19 -2.36 -6.14 7.66
CA PRO A 19 -1.94 -5.40 8.84
C PRO A 19 -2.12 -3.89 8.64
N GLN A 20 -3.36 -3.42 8.47
CA GLN A 20 -3.65 -1.98 8.39
C GLN A 20 -3.07 -1.22 9.60
N HIS A 21 -3.14 -1.84 10.78
CA HIS A 21 -2.53 -1.30 12.00
C HIS A 21 -1.01 -1.21 11.88
N ASP A 22 -0.33 -2.20 11.32
CA ASP A 22 1.13 -2.13 11.15
C ASP A 22 1.51 -1.09 10.10
N MET A 23 0.72 -0.92 9.03
CA MET A 23 0.96 0.16 8.06
C MET A 23 0.90 1.53 8.76
N VAL A 24 -0.15 1.76 9.54
CA VAL A 24 -0.36 3.00 10.31
C VAL A 24 0.75 3.19 11.34
N PHE A 25 1.15 2.12 12.02
CA PHE A 25 2.24 2.18 12.98
C PHE A 25 3.57 2.51 12.32
N GLN A 26 3.88 1.90 11.16
CA GLN A 26 5.15 2.12 10.46
C GLN A 26 5.26 3.53 9.87
N THR A 27 4.18 4.11 9.36
CA THR A 27 4.15 5.53 8.95
C THR A 27 4.35 6.45 10.15
N THR A 28 3.57 6.22 11.22
CA THR A 28 3.65 7.02 12.45
C THR A 28 5.04 6.96 13.08
N ALA A 29 5.68 5.79 13.07
CA ALA A 29 7.00 5.57 13.66
C ALA A 29 8.13 6.35 12.96
N VAL A 30 7.95 6.72 11.68
CA VAL A 30 8.89 7.58 10.94
C VAL A 30 8.45 9.04 10.91
N GLY A 31 7.45 9.42 11.70
CA GLY A 31 6.92 10.79 11.78
C GLY A 31 5.99 11.18 10.63
N LEU A 32 5.57 10.23 9.79
CA LEU A 32 4.72 10.46 8.63
C LEU A 32 3.25 10.16 8.93
N GLY A 33 2.35 10.95 8.33
CA GLY A 33 0.91 10.71 8.37
C GLY A 33 0.42 9.77 7.26
N GLN A 34 -0.84 9.35 7.37
CA GLN A 34 -1.53 8.57 6.34
C GLN A 34 -2.93 9.16 6.07
N SER A 35 -3.35 9.22 4.80
CA SER A 35 -4.73 9.62 4.44
C SER A 35 -5.69 8.49 4.64
N THR A 36 -5.31 7.35 4.05
CA THR A 36 -6.24 6.27 3.82
C THR A 36 -5.47 4.96 3.79
N CYS A 37 -5.90 4.01 4.62
CA CYS A 37 -5.42 2.65 4.57
C CYS A 37 -6.56 1.74 4.13
N VAL A 38 -6.41 1.09 2.98
CA VAL A 38 -7.42 0.19 2.41
C VAL A 38 -6.95 -1.24 2.57
N GLY A 39 -7.72 -2.02 3.32
CA GLY A 39 -7.56 -3.47 3.41
C GLY A 39 -8.47 -4.14 2.39
N ILE A 40 -7.87 -4.85 1.44
CA ILE A 40 -8.59 -5.65 0.46
C ILE A 40 -8.44 -7.10 0.88
N GLY A 41 -9.52 -7.71 1.38
CA GLY A 41 -9.52 -9.13 1.72
C GLY A 41 -9.28 -9.98 0.47
N GLY A 42 -8.52 -11.07 0.58
CA GLY A 42 -8.34 -12.00 -0.53
C GLY A 42 -9.43 -13.10 -0.56
N ASP A 43 -10.66 -12.77 -0.18
CA ASP A 43 -11.79 -13.63 -0.49
C ASP A 43 -11.97 -13.76 -2.00
N PRO A 44 -12.34 -14.96 -2.51
CA PRO A 44 -12.63 -15.14 -3.94
C PRO A 44 -13.82 -14.29 -4.43
N PHE A 45 -14.57 -13.69 -3.50
CA PHE A 45 -15.67 -12.77 -3.74
C PHE A 45 -15.37 -11.39 -3.13
N ASN A 46 -14.26 -10.78 -3.54
CA ASN A 46 -13.90 -9.43 -3.12
C ASN A 46 -14.74 -8.36 -3.84
N GLY A 47 -15.09 -7.28 -3.12
CA GLY A 47 -15.84 -6.15 -3.69
C GLY A 47 -15.01 -5.19 -4.55
N THR A 48 -13.68 -5.20 -4.39
CA THR A 48 -12.73 -4.41 -5.17
C THR A 48 -11.37 -5.10 -5.21
N ASN A 49 -10.52 -4.78 -6.19
CA ASN A 49 -9.18 -5.34 -6.31
C ASN A 49 -8.08 -4.26 -6.16
N PHE A 50 -6.84 -4.69 -5.99
CA PHE A 50 -5.67 -3.83 -5.74
C PHE A 50 -5.44 -2.80 -6.83
N VAL A 51 -5.57 -3.22 -8.10
CA VAL A 51 -5.32 -2.36 -9.25
C VAL A 51 -6.41 -1.30 -9.33
N ASP A 52 -7.68 -1.68 -9.24
CA ASP A 52 -8.79 -0.73 -9.25
C ASP A 52 -8.68 0.31 -8.11
N CYS A 53 -8.28 -0.15 -6.92
CA CYS A 53 -8.11 0.73 -5.77
C CYS A 53 -6.95 1.71 -5.97
N ALA A 54 -5.80 1.22 -6.45
CA ALA A 54 -4.65 2.04 -6.76
C ALA A 54 -4.95 3.06 -7.86
N GLU A 55 -5.58 2.64 -8.96
CA GLU A 55 -5.98 3.51 -10.07
C GLU A 55 -6.89 4.64 -9.60
N LYS A 56 -7.86 4.35 -8.72
CA LYS A 56 -8.73 5.37 -8.14
C LYS A 56 -7.94 6.41 -7.34
N PHE A 57 -6.95 5.99 -6.55
CA PHE A 57 -6.09 6.92 -5.84
C PHE A 57 -5.09 7.64 -6.74
N LEU A 58 -4.71 7.08 -7.88
CA LEU A 58 -3.82 7.76 -8.81
C LEU A 58 -4.51 8.91 -9.56
N VAL A 59 -5.83 8.81 -9.76
CA VAL A 59 -6.63 9.84 -10.48
C VAL A 59 -7.41 10.77 -9.54
N ASP A 60 -7.41 10.51 -8.25
CA ASP A 60 -8.10 11.35 -7.26
C ASP A 60 -7.28 12.63 -6.99
N PRO A 61 -7.84 13.84 -7.24
CA PRO A 61 -7.17 15.10 -6.95
C PRO A 61 -6.73 15.26 -5.49
N GLN A 62 -7.41 14.59 -4.55
CA GLN A 62 -7.05 14.62 -3.14
C GLN A 62 -5.77 13.82 -2.84
N THR A 63 -5.34 12.95 -3.74
CA THR A 63 -4.12 12.13 -3.63
C THR A 63 -3.04 12.54 -4.64
N GLU A 64 -3.26 13.62 -5.38
CA GLU A 64 -2.27 14.19 -6.29
C GLU A 64 -0.97 14.58 -5.53
N GLY A 65 0.19 14.22 -6.10
CA GLY A 65 1.51 14.46 -5.50
C GLY A 65 1.87 13.54 -4.33
N LYS A 66 0.89 12.88 -3.71
CA LYS A 66 1.08 12.03 -2.54
C LYS A 66 1.66 10.66 -2.92
N PRO A 67 2.55 10.07 -2.11
CA PRO A 67 3.04 8.73 -2.36
C PRO A 67 1.98 7.67 -2.07
N ILE A 68 1.83 6.73 -3.00
CA ILE A 68 0.97 5.56 -2.83
C ILE A 68 1.86 4.36 -2.63
N VAL A 69 1.65 3.64 -1.52
CA VAL A 69 2.42 2.46 -1.15
C VAL A 69 1.49 1.27 -0.95
N ALA A 70 1.85 0.15 -1.55
CA ALA A 70 1.10 -1.09 -1.46
C ALA A 70 1.96 -2.21 -0.88
N PHE A 71 1.33 -3.06 -0.09
CA PHE A 71 1.91 -4.31 0.39
C PHE A 71 1.01 -5.46 -0.06
N ILE A 72 1.60 -6.43 -0.77
CA ILE A 72 0.89 -7.64 -1.22
C ILE A 72 1.35 -8.79 -0.34
N ALA A 73 0.43 -9.31 0.48
CA ALA A 73 0.69 -10.49 1.31
C ALA A 73 0.76 -11.76 0.44
N GLY A 74 1.31 -12.84 0.97
CA GLY A 74 1.32 -14.15 0.30
C GLY A 74 2.37 -14.32 -0.82
N LEU A 75 3.22 -13.32 -1.09
CA LEU A 75 4.33 -13.42 -2.04
C LEU A 75 5.34 -14.53 -1.70
N THR A 76 5.46 -14.85 -0.41
CA THR A 76 6.38 -15.86 0.13
C THR A 76 5.69 -17.18 0.46
N ALA A 77 4.44 -17.36 0.04
CA ALA A 77 3.73 -18.62 0.26
C ALA A 77 4.46 -19.77 -0.45
N PRO A 78 4.82 -20.86 0.26
CA PRO A 78 5.48 -22.01 -0.37
C PRO A 78 4.62 -22.59 -1.51
N PRO A 79 5.23 -23.13 -2.59
CA PRO A 79 4.49 -23.87 -3.61
C PRO A 79 3.58 -24.93 -2.98
N GLY A 80 2.29 -24.90 -3.30
CA GLY A 80 1.31 -25.86 -2.76
C GLY A 80 0.70 -25.49 -1.39
N ARG A 81 1.07 -24.36 -0.78
CA ARG A 81 0.41 -23.79 0.40
C ARG A 81 -0.31 -22.49 0.03
N ARG A 82 -1.63 -22.46 0.18
CA ARG A 82 -2.40 -21.21 0.14
C ARG A 82 -2.45 -20.65 1.57
N MET A 83 -1.98 -19.43 1.78
CA MET A 83 -2.07 -18.76 3.09
C MET A 83 -3.52 -18.27 3.27
N GLY A 84 -4.43 -19.12 3.74
CA GLY A 84 -5.80 -18.71 4.11
C GLY A 84 -6.51 -17.80 3.09
N HIS A 85 -7.15 -16.73 3.58
CA HIS A 85 -7.88 -15.72 2.81
C HIS A 85 -6.97 -14.88 1.87
N ALA A 86 -5.67 -15.14 1.69
CA ALA A 86 -4.78 -14.40 0.77
C ALA A 86 -4.97 -14.75 -0.72
N GLY A 87 -6.13 -15.27 -1.09
CA GLY A 87 -6.28 -16.14 -2.26
C GLY A 87 -7.08 -15.56 -3.42
N GLY A 88 -7.75 -14.43 -3.24
CA GLY A 88 -8.99 -14.14 -3.98
C GLY A 88 -8.91 -13.02 -5.00
N GLY A 89 -7.74 -12.43 -5.21
CA GLY A 89 -7.54 -11.51 -6.34
C GLY A 89 -7.42 -12.28 -7.66
N LYS A 90 -7.99 -11.74 -8.75
CA LYS A 90 -7.68 -12.20 -10.11
C LYS A 90 -6.20 -11.89 -10.44
N GLY A 91 -5.50 -12.83 -11.07
CA GLY A 91 -4.10 -12.69 -11.47
C GLY A 91 -3.10 -13.18 -10.42
N THR A 92 -1.84 -13.38 -10.82
CA THR A 92 -0.79 -13.80 -9.90
C THR A 92 -0.34 -12.63 -9.02
N ALA A 93 0.27 -12.92 -7.87
CA ALA A 93 0.84 -11.86 -7.03
C ALA A 93 1.92 -11.06 -7.78
N GLN A 94 2.66 -11.71 -8.69
CA GLN A 94 3.62 -11.09 -9.59
C GLN A 94 2.95 -10.12 -10.57
N ASP A 95 1.82 -10.50 -11.18
CA ASP A 95 1.08 -9.62 -12.08
C ASP A 95 0.57 -8.37 -11.35
N LYS A 96 0.05 -8.55 -10.12
CA LYS A 96 -0.38 -7.42 -9.28
C LYS A 96 0.78 -6.47 -9.00
N ILE A 97 1.96 -6.99 -8.60
CA ILE A 97 3.15 -6.15 -8.37
C ILE A 97 3.52 -5.38 -9.63
N LYS A 98 3.57 -6.07 -10.78
CA LYS A 98 3.95 -5.47 -12.05
C LYS A 98 3.02 -4.30 -12.39
N ASN A 99 1.71 -4.54 -12.38
CA ASN A 99 0.72 -3.53 -12.72
C ASN A 99 0.78 -2.32 -11.77
N LEU A 100 0.91 -2.56 -10.45
CA LEU A 100 1.03 -1.49 -9.46
C LEU A 100 2.29 -0.65 -9.68
N LYS A 101 3.44 -1.30 -9.93
CA LYS A 101 4.69 -0.59 -10.21
C LYS A 101 4.62 0.22 -11.50
N GLU A 102 4.03 -0.35 -12.56
CA GLU A 102 3.81 0.36 -13.83
C GLU A 102 2.89 1.57 -13.66
N ALA A 103 1.93 1.51 -12.73
CA ALA A 103 1.06 2.61 -12.36
C ALA A 103 1.73 3.66 -11.45
N GLY A 104 3.00 3.49 -11.08
CA GLY A 104 3.74 4.42 -10.22
C GLY A 104 3.52 4.21 -8.71
N VAL A 105 2.92 3.09 -8.32
CA VAL A 105 2.74 2.69 -6.92
C VAL A 105 4.00 2.00 -6.40
N THR A 106 4.45 2.40 -5.21
CA THR A 106 5.57 1.72 -4.55
C THR A 106 5.08 0.45 -3.88
N VAL A 107 5.54 -0.71 -4.34
CA VAL A 107 5.15 -2.00 -3.75
C VAL A 107 6.26 -2.53 -2.85
N VAL A 108 5.95 -2.75 -1.57
CA VAL A 108 6.86 -3.34 -0.58
C VAL A 108 6.55 -4.82 -0.34
N GLU A 109 7.57 -5.58 0.00
CA GLU A 109 7.48 -7.02 0.28
C GLU A 109 7.26 -7.37 1.76
N SER A 110 7.32 -6.37 2.64
CA SER A 110 7.14 -6.54 4.08
C SER A 110 6.55 -5.26 4.68
N PRO A 111 5.63 -5.37 5.66
CA PRO A 111 5.12 -4.20 6.35
C PRO A 111 6.22 -3.40 7.06
N ALA A 112 7.28 -4.06 7.56
CA ALA A 112 8.39 -3.37 8.21
C ALA A 112 9.16 -2.42 7.28
N LYS A 113 9.01 -2.54 5.96
CA LYS A 113 9.66 -1.68 4.96
C LYS A 113 8.81 -0.48 4.54
N ILE A 114 7.57 -0.37 5.01
CA ILE A 114 6.66 0.70 4.59
C ILE A 114 7.19 2.07 4.98
N GLY A 115 7.56 2.25 6.25
CA GLY A 115 8.04 3.54 6.75
C GLY A 115 9.27 4.02 5.98
N THR A 116 10.23 3.13 5.74
CA THR A 116 11.43 3.44 4.94
C THR A 116 11.10 3.71 3.48
N ALA A 117 10.21 2.92 2.86
CA ALA A 117 9.84 3.10 1.46
C ALA A 117 9.11 4.43 1.23
N ILE A 118 8.19 4.79 2.13
CA ILE A 118 7.50 6.06 2.07
C ILE A 118 8.51 7.20 2.19
N LEU A 119 9.38 7.17 3.20
CA LEU A 119 10.42 8.20 3.38
C LEU A 119 11.32 8.34 2.15
N GLU A 120 11.71 7.23 1.51
CA GLU A 120 12.47 7.26 0.27
C GLU A 120 11.70 7.93 -0.88
N VAL A 121 10.40 7.65 -1.02
CA VAL A 121 9.57 8.29 -2.05
C VAL A 121 9.43 9.79 -1.78
N PHE A 122 9.25 10.20 -0.53
CA PHE A 122 9.21 11.62 -0.16
C PHE A 122 10.52 12.32 -0.54
N LYS A 123 11.68 11.72 -0.22
CA LYS A 123 13.00 12.25 -0.60
C LYS A 123 13.20 12.33 -2.11
N GLN A 124 12.83 11.28 -2.84
CA GLN A 124 12.93 11.24 -4.30
C GLN A 124 12.08 12.33 -4.97
N ARG A 125 10.95 12.70 -4.34
CA ARG A 125 10.06 13.76 -4.82
C ARG A 125 10.41 15.15 -4.28
N GLY A 126 11.47 15.28 -3.46
CA GLY A 126 11.89 16.55 -2.87
C GLY A 126 10.87 17.13 -1.88
N LEU A 127 10.07 16.27 -1.26
CA LEU A 127 9.02 16.67 -0.32
C LEU A 127 9.52 16.75 1.14
N VAL A 128 10.65 16.08 1.45
CA VAL A 128 11.39 16.11 2.72
C VAL A 128 12.90 15.97 2.50
#